data_AF-A0A4P6PEZ6-F1
#
_entry.id   AF-A0A4P6PEZ6-F1
#
_cell.length_a   1.000
_cell.length_b   1.000
_cell.length_c   1.000
_cell.angle_alpha   90.00
_cell.angle_beta   90.00
_cell.angle_gamma   90.00
#
_symmetry.space_group_name_H-M   'P 1'
#
loop_
_entity.id
_entity.type
_entity.pdbx_description
1 polymer ?
#
loop_
_entity_poly.entity_id
_entity_poly.type
_entity_poly.pdbx_seq_one_letter_code
_entity_poly.pdbx_strand_id
1 'polypeptide(L)'
;MNNVSGQQGGGGFRGEYYNCTIVSNRTTSSYSGGGVYDATVRNSIVYGNFYNTITPDDLTSVSAYNTCSPDVTHGSDGNITNTPVFINPAAGDYRLSAGSPCIDVGSNAYVMVAVDLNGNSRIVGTSVDMGAYEYAVSSDTDGDGVDDADELIAGTDINDPLDYFHISSASNFASGTILSWDAVSNRLYSVYWTDDLAGTPFVELTNGLTEGNFEDTAGAGYTNGFYMIKVELAP
;
A
#
# COMPACT_ATOMS: atom_id res chain seq x y z
N MET A 1 6.66 17.37 -2.82
CA MET A 1 6.51 18.85 -2.78
C MET A 1 6.88 19.40 -4.14
N ASN A 2 6.18 20.40 -4.71
CA ASN A 2 6.52 21.02 -6.00
C ASN A 2 6.85 22.52 -5.81
N ASN A 3 8.04 22.83 -5.29
CA ASN A 3 8.43 24.18 -4.93
C ASN A 3 9.45 24.80 -5.91
N VAL A 4 9.49 26.13 -5.93
CA VAL A 4 10.47 26.91 -6.69
C VAL A 4 11.17 27.87 -5.73
N SER A 5 12.50 27.78 -5.63
CA SER A 5 13.29 28.70 -4.81
C SER A 5 14.17 29.65 -5.65
N GLY A 6 14.44 30.82 -5.09
CA GLY A 6 15.37 31.81 -5.67
C GLY A 6 16.86 31.50 -5.39
N GLN A 7 17.15 30.53 -4.53
CA GLN A 7 18.46 30.21 -3.94
C GLN A 7 18.64 28.67 -3.89
N GLN A 8 19.49 28.12 -3.02
CA GLN A 8 19.67 26.65 -2.85
C GLN A 8 18.44 25.96 -2.25
N GLY A 9 18.32 24.65 -2.46
CA GLY A 9 17.38 23.76 -1.77
C GLY A 9 15.93 23.98 -2.18
N GLY A 10 15.63 23.84 -3.47
CA GLY A 10 14.28 23.97 -4.02
C GLY A 10 13.27 23.07 -3.29
N GLY A 11 13.67 21.85 -2.91
CA GLY A 11 12.90 20.94 -2.06
C GLY A 11 13.32 20.96 -0.58
N GLY A 12 14.61 21.12 -0.28
CA GLY A 12 15.13 21.18 1.09
C GLY A 12 16.53 21.79 1.21
N PHE A 13 16.80 22.54 2.28
CA PHE A 13 18.09 23.16 2.57
C PHE A 13 18.43 22.98 4.04
N ARG A 14 19.50 22.22 4.31
CA ARG A 14 19.97 21.87 5.66
C ARG A 14 18.95 21.11 6.52
N GLY A 15 19.47 20.28 7.42
CA GLY A 15 18.67 19.52 8.37
C GLY A 15 18.60 18.04 8.05
N GLU A 16 17.58 17.38 8.59
CA GLU A 16 17.38 15.94 8.44
C GLU A 16 15.98 15.65 7.88
N TYR A 17 15.95 14.84 6.83
CA TYR A 17 14.72 14.45 6.14
C TYR A 17 14.54 12.94 6.25
N TYR A 18 13.40 12.54 6.81
CA TYR A 18 13.04 11.14 7.04
C TYR A 18 11.71 10.86 6.33
N ASN A 19 11.62 9.74 5.61
CA ASN A 19 10.35 9.27 5.04
C ASN A 19 9.70 10.35 4.15
N CYS A 20 10.49 11.04 3.32
CA CYS A 20 10.05 12.15 2.50
C CYS A 20 10.00 11.79 1.02
N THR A 21 9.03 12.33 0.28
CA THR A 21 9.01 12.33 -1.19
C THR A 21 9.24 13.75 -1.72
N ILE A 22 10.47 14.01 -2.19
CA ILE A 22 10.95 15.30 -2.66
C ILE A 22 11.19 15.20 -4.17
N VAL A 23 10.26 15.74 -4.95
CA VAL A 23 10.17 15.53 -6.40
C VAL A 23 9.74 16.80 -7.10
N SER A 24 10.13 17.04 -8.35
CA SER A 24 9.63 18.19 -9.12
C SER A 24 9.89 19.56 -8.49
N ASN A 25 10.95 19.70 -7.69
CA ASN A 25 11.41 20.99 -7.17
C ASN A 25 12.48 21.58 -8.09
N ARG A 26 12.61 22.91 -8.08
CA ARG A 26 13.67 23.58 -8.84
C ARG A 26 14.21 24.85 -8.20
N THR A 27 15.47 25.14 -8.48
CA THR A 27 16.08 26.46 -8.22
C THR A 27 16.05 27.32 -9.49
N THR A 28 16.02 28.64 -9.33
CA THR A 28 15.97 29.61 -10.44
C THR A 28 17.27 30.37 -10.70
N SER A 29 18.29 30.17 -9.85
CA SER A 29 19.58 30.88 -9.88
C SER A 29 20.74 29.93 -10.20
N SER A 30 21.97 30.44 -10.29
CA SER A 30 23.18 29.65 -10.59
C SER A 30 23.67 28.72 -9.47
N TYR A 31 22.83 28.46 -8.46
CA TYR A 31 23.14 27.63 -7.31
C TYR A 31 22.46 26.26 -7.38
N SER A 32 23.20 25.22 -7.03
CA SER A 32 22.71 23.83 -6.94
C SER A 32 21.80 23.59 -5.73
N GLY A 33 21.23 22.40 -5.63
CA GLY A 33 20.20 22.00 -4.70
C GLY A 33 18.78 22.09 -5.26
N GLY A 34 18.52 21.65 -6.50
CA GLY A 34 17.15 21.51 -7.04
C GLY A 34 16.23 20.76 -6.08
N GLY A 35 16.66 19.58 -5.64
CA GLY A 35 16.00 18.76 -4.62
C GLY A 35 16.45 19.14 -3.23
N VAL A 36 17.55 18.55 -2.74
CA VAL A 36 18.06 18.76 -1.37
C VAL A 36 19.52 19.23 -1.37
N TYR A 37 19.84 20.19 -0.51
CA TYR A 37 21.18 20.76 -0.35
C TYR A 37 21.68 20.73 1.11
N ASP A 38 22.93 20.27 1.32
CA ASP A 38 23.68 20.36 2.60
C ASP A 38 22.94 19.72 3.79
N ALA A 39 22.44 18.50 3.63
CA ALA A 39 21.53 17.84 4.57
C ALA A 39 21.81 16.33 4.74
N THR A 40 21.08 15.70 5.66
CA THR A 40 21.00 14.24 5.80
C THR A 40 19.61 13.76 5.34
N VAL A 41 19.57 12.69 4.54
CA VAL A 41 18.33 12.12 3.99
C VAL A 41 18.26 10.63 4.33
N ARG A 42 17.12 10.17 4.86
CA ARG A 42 16.89 8.79 5.31
C ARG A 42 15.52 8.28 4.85
N ASN A 43 15.43 7.02 4.42
CA ASN A 43 14.17 6.37 3.99
C ASN A 43 13.34 7.25 3.03
N SER A 44 13.97 7.95 2.10
CA SER A 44 13.29 8.99 1.32
C SER A 44 13.45 8.75 -0.17
N ILE A 45 12.53 9.34 -0.95
CA ILE A 45 12.66 9.45 -2.39
C ILE A 45 13.00 10.90 -2.72
N VAL A 46 14.12 11.11 -3.41
CA VAL A 46 14.51 12.42 -3.96
C VAL A 46 14.80 12.25 -5.44
N TYR A 47 13.83 12.64 -6.27
CA TYR A 47 13.84 12.30 -7.70
C TYR A 47 13.21 13.37 -8.60
N GLY A 48 13.81 13.63 -9.75
CA GLY A 48 13.24 14.53 -10.76
C GLY A 48 13.19 15.98 -10.30
N ASN A 49 14.16 16.41 -9.51
CA ASN A 49 14.38 17.81 -9.16
C ASN A 49 15.48 18.41 -10.04
N PHE A 50 15.44 19.73 -10.22
CA PHE A 50 16.28 20.40 -11.21
C PHE A 50 16.97 21.64 -10.66
N TYR A 51 18.26 21.75 -10.96
CA TYR A 51 18.93 23.02 -11.07
C TYR A 51 18.41 23.67 -12.35
N ASN A 52 17.80 24.86 -12.28
CA ASN A 52 17.08 25.48 -13.40
C ASN A 52 15.93 24.64 -13.99
N THR A 53 15.61 24.81 -15.27
CA THR A 53 14.50 24.13 -15.95
C THR A 53 14.85 22.80 -16.60
N ILE A 54 16.13 22.48 -16.76
CA ILE A 54 16.57 21.33 -17.58
C ILE A 54 17.68 20.48 -16.96
N THR A 55 18.38 20.96 -15.93
CA THR A 55 19.55 20.23 -15.38
C THR A 55 19.14 19.45 -14.13
N PRO A 56 19.16 18.11 -14.14
CA PRO A 56 18.83 17.32 -12.94
C PRO A 56 19.76 17.66 -11.78
N ASP A 57 19.20 17.76 -10.58
CA ASP A 57 19.92 18.05 -9.35
C ASP A 57 19.04 17.64 -8.17
N ASP A 58 19.05 16.36 -7.86
CA ASP A 58 18.26 15.77 -6.79
C ASP A 58 18.95 15.97 -5.44
N LEU A 59 20.25 15.73 -5.36
CA LEU A 59 21.04 15.83 -4.13
C LEU A 59 22.38 16.55 -4.35
N THR A 60 22.61 17.61 -3.58
CA THR A 60 23.91 18.29 -3.53
C THR A 60 24.45 18.34 -2.10
N SER A 61 25.66 17.82 -1.88
CA SER A 61 26.32 17.77 -0.56
C SER A 61 25.45 17.10 0.51
N VAL A 62 24.80 15.99 0.16
CA VAL A 62 23.89 15.25 1.05
C VAL A 62 24.51 13.95 1.53
N SER A 63 24.28 13.61 2.80
CA SER A 63 24.49 12.25 3.32
C SER A 63 23.18 11.46 3.23
N ALA A 64 23.13 10.46 2.35
CA ALA A 64 21.91 9.68 2.08
C ALA A 64 22.01 8.24 2.58
N TYR A 65 20.96 7.73 3.21
CA TYR A 65 20.85 6.35 3.70
C TYR A 65 19.47 5.82 3.36
N ASN A 66 19.34 4.60 2.84
CA ASN A 66 18.06 4.04 2.39
C ASN A 66 17.27 5.06 1.56
N THR A 67 17.91 5.65 0.56
CA THR A 67 17.34 6.73 -0.25
C THR A 67 17.29 6.34 -1.72
N CYS A 68 16.12 6.54 -2.34
CA CYS A 68 15.90 6.41 -3.76
C CYS A 68 16.22 7.74 -4.46
N SER A 69 17.33 7.81 -5.19
CA SER A 69 17.76 9.00 -5.93
C SER A 69 18.82 8.65 -6.97
N PRO A 70 18.87 9.30 -8.15
CA PRO A 70 19.94 9.05 -9.12
C PRO A 70 21.32 9.56 -8.65
N ASP A 71 21.36 10.47 -7.67
CA ASP A 71 22.59 11.15 -7.23
C ASP A 71 23.35 10.42 -6.11
N VAL A 72 22.90 9.23 -5.71
CA VAL A 72 23.56 8.36 -4.72
C VAL A 72 24.34 7.22 -5.40
N THR A 73 25.08 6.44 -4.61
CA THR A 73 25.69 5.19 -5.09
C THR A 73 24.78 4.00 -4.78
N HIS A 74 24.35 3.29 -5.83
CA HIS A 74 23.48 2.12 -5.68
C HIS A 74 24.11 1.04 -4.79
N GLY A 75 23.32 0.50 -3.85
CA GLY A 75 23.74 -0.56 -2.93
C GLY A 75 24.62 -0.09 -1.76
N SER A 76 25.10 1.17 -1.76
CA SER A 76 25.78 1.75 -0.60
C SER A 76 24.75 2.27 0.39
N ASP A 77 24.89 1.94 1.67
CA ASP A 77 24.04 2.46 2.75
C ASP A 77 22.53 2.24 2.52
N GLY A 78 22.18 1.18 1.79
CA GLY A 78 20.80 0.87 1.40
C GLY A 78 20.23 1.76 0.31
N ASN A 79 21.04 2.58 -0.37
CA ASN A 79 20.56 3.53 -1.38
C ASN A 79 20.27 2.86 -2.74
N ILE A 80 19.31 3.44 -3.47
CA ILE A 80 18.80 2.93 -4.74
C ILE A 80 18.82 4.04 -5.80
N THR A 81 19.36 3.75 -6.98
CA THR A 81 19.44 4.73 -8.08
C THR A 81 18.37 4.50 -9.15
N ASN A 82 17.61 3.41 -9.04
CA ASN A 82 16.53 3.10 -9.96
C ASN A 82 15.38 4.10 -9.80
N THR A 83 14.72 4.38 -10.92
CA THR A 83 13.57 5.30 -10.96
C THR A 83 12.44 4.79 -10.07
N PRO A 84 11.93 5.60 -9.11
CA PRO A 84 10.71 5.29 -8.39
C PRO A 84 9.52 5.25 -9.35
N VAL A 85 8.59 4.31 -9.14
CA VAL A 85 7.36 4.21 -9.93
C VAL A 85 6.19 4.74 -9.09
N PHE A 86 5.57 5.83 -9.56
CA PHE A 86 4.44 6.47 -8.92
C PHE A 86 3.15 6.23 -9.70
N ILE A 87 2.00 6.26 -9.02
CA ILE A 87 0.68 6.06 -9.65
C ILE A 87 0.38 7.15 -10.69
N ASN A 88 0.43 8.43 -10.31
CA ASN A 88 0.14 9.52 -11.23
C ASN A 88 0.89 10.82 -10.85
N PRO A 89 2.21 10.87 -11.10
CA PRO A 89 3.02 12.02 -10.72
C PRO A 89 2.61 13.31 -11.47
N ALA A 90 2.03 13.20 -12.67
CA ALA A 90 1.53 14.35 -13.43
C ALA A 90 0.33 15.03 -12.74
N ALA A 91 -0.49 14.26 -12.02
CA ALA A 91 -1.57 14.77 -11.17
C ALA A 91 -1.12 15.08 -9.73
N GLY A 92 0.16 14.86 -9.40
CA GLY A 92 0.69 15.02 -8.05
C GLY A 92 0.41 13.85 -7.10
N ASP A 93 -0.07 12.72 -7.62
CA ASP A 93 -0.21 11.48 -6.85
C ASP A 93 1.13 10.73 -6.87
N TYR A 94 1.87 10.90 -5.77
CA TYR A 94 3.19 10.31 -5.56
C TYR A 94 3.14 9.08 -4.65
N ARG A 95 1.97 8.44 -4.50
CA ARG A 95 1.91 7.08 -3.97
C ARG A 95 2.67 6.12 -4.89
N LEU A 96 3.29 5.11 -4.31
CA LEU A 96 4.05 4.11 -5.06
C LEU A 96 3.09 3.19 -5.82
N SER A 97 3.48 2.80 -7.03
CA SER A 97 2.78 1.79 -7.82
C SER A 97 3.51 0.44 -7.71
N ALA A 98 2.79 -0.64 -8.00
CA ALA A 98 3.34 -1.99 -8.02
C ALA A 98 4.62 -2.06 -8.88
N GLY A 99 5.68 -2.65 -8.32
CA GLY A 99 6.99 -2.76 -8.97
C GLY A 99 7.91 -1.56 -8.79
N SER A 100 7.52 -0.55 -8.00
CA SER A 100 8.46 0.50 -7.60
C SER A 100 9.65 -0.09 -6.84
N PRO A 101 10.91 0.26 -7.18
CA PRO A 101 12.10 -0.26 -6.51
C PRO A 101 12.27 0.27 -5.08
N CYS A 102 11.40 1.18 -4.63
CA CYS A 102 11.45 1.83 -3.33
C CYS A 102 10.50 1.18 -2.30
N ILE A 103 9.81 0.10 -2.68
CA ILE A 103 8.91 -0.69 -1.83
C ILE A 103 9.72 -1.72 -1.04
N ASP A 104 9.46 -1.87 0.26
CA ASP A 104 10.01 -2.89 1.16
C ASP A 104 11.55 -2.89 1.24
N VAL A 105 12.18 -1.71 1.14
CA VAL A 105 13.65 -1.56 1.08
C VAL A 105 14.22 -0.49 2.02
N GLY A 106 13.35 0.23 2.73
CA GLY A 106 13.76 1.20 3.74
C GLY A 106 14.26 0.52 5.02
N SER A 107 14.75 1.34 5.95
CA SER A 107 15.24 0.89 7.24
C SER A 107 14.24 1.20 8.36
N ASN A 108 13.72 0.15 9.00
CA ASN A 108 12.81 0.29 10.14
C ASN A 108 13.44 1.08 11.31
N ALA A 109 14.78 1.14 11.39
CA ALA A 109 15.50 1.91 12.40
C ALA A 109 15.35 3.44 12.25
N TYR A 110 14.92 3.92 11.08
CA TYR A 110 14.70 5.35 10.80
C TYR A 110 13.21 5.73 10.76
N VAL A 111 12.32 4.83 11.19
CA VAL A 111 10.88 5.12 11.33
C VAL A 111 10.64 5.87 12.64
N MET A 112 10.34 7.16 12.52
CA MET A 112 10.10 8.05 13.68
C MET A 112 8.62 8.35 13.93
N VAL A 113 7.75 7.99 12.99
CA VAL A 113 6.30 8.20 13.05
C VAL A 113 5.59 6.87 12.73
N ALA A 114 4.46 6.62 13.38
CA ALA A 114 3.77 5.33 13.27
C ALA A 114 2.98 5.18 11.96
N VAL A 115 2.56 6.29 11.35
CA VAL A 115 1.72 6.29 10.15
C VAL A 115 2.30 7.14 9.03
N ASP A 116 1.96 6.78 7.79
CA ASP A 116 2.31 7.51 6.57
C ASP A 116 1.39 8.72 6.34
N LEU A 117 1.55 9.40 5.20
CA LEU A 117 0.76 10.58 4.89
C LEU A 117 -0.72 10.28 4.56
N ASN A 118 -1.07 9.02 4.27
CA ASN A 118 -2.45 8.55 4.11
C ASN A 118 -3.05 7.99 5.42
N GLY A 119 -2.26 7.89 6.49
CA GLY A 119 -2.70 7.33 7.77
C GLY A 119 -2.48 5.82 7.88
N ASN A 120 -1.86 5.18 6.90
CA ASN A 120 -1.49 3.76 6.92
C ASN A 120 -0.30 3.54 7.86
N SER A 121 -0.15 2.34 8.44
CA SER A 121 1.06 1.98 9.20
C SER A 121 2.32 2.22 8.37
N ARG A 122 3.38 2.82 8.92
CA ARG A 122 4.68 3.00 8.23
C ARG A 122 5.44 1.71 7.96
N ILE A 123 5.00 0.58 8.49
CA ILE A 123 5.62 -0.71 8.21
C ILE A 123 4.49 -1.63 7.79
N VAL A 124 4.42 -1.89 6.49
CA VAL A 124 3.57 -2.88 5.83
C VAL A 124 4.51 -3.89 5.17
N GLY A 125 4.22 -5.19 5.26
CA GLY A 125 5.13 -6.21 4.75
C GLY A 125 6.37 -6.41 5.64
N THR A 126 7.56 -6.33 5.05
CA THR A 126 8.82 -6.70 5.73
C THR A 126 9.61 -5.50 6.24
N SER A 127 9.55 -4.37 5.54
CA SER A 127 10.20 -3.13 5.96
C SER A 127 9.50 -1.90 5.40
N VAL A 128 9.69 -0.76 6.07
CA VAL A 128 9.21 0.55 5.62
C VAL A 128 9.62 0.84 4.17
N ASP A 129 8.72 1.42 3.39
CA ASP A 129 9.01 1.95 2.07
C ASP A 129 9.82 3.24 2.14
N MET A 130 10.68 3.46 1.15
CA MET A 130 11.31 4.77 1.01
C MET A 130 10.28 5.76 0.48
N GLY A 131 10.11 6.90 1.14
CA GLY A 131 9.19 7.96 0.73
C GLY A 131 8.11 8.29 1.76
N ALA A 132 7.20 9.18 1.39
CA ALA A 132 6.14 9.71 2.26
C ALA A 132 4.93 8.77 2.43
N TYR A 133 4.74 7.85 1.50
CA TYR A 133 3.65 6.88 1.47
C TYR A 133 4.21 5.48 1.58
N GLU A 134 3.54 4.63 2.34
CA GLU A 134 3.71 3.19 2.21
C GLU A 134 2.86 2.71 1.05
N TYR A 135 3.41 1.79 0.27
CA TYR A 135 2.67 0.92 -0.62
C TYR A 135 1.90 -0.07 0.24
N ALA A 136 0.76 0.40 0.70
CA ALA A 136 -0.21 -0.45 1.35
C ALA A 136 -1.10 -1.07 0.26
N VAL A 137 -1.03 -2.39 0.14
CA VAL A 137 -2.12 -3.18 -0.44
C VAL A 137 -3.42 -3.00 0.37
N SER A 138 -3.43 -2.33 1.52
CA SER A 138 -4.66 -1.97 2.24
C SER A 138 -5.31 -0.66 1.72
N SER A 139 -5.10 -0.29 0.46
CA SER A 139 -5.88 0.77 -0.19
C SER A 139 -7.18 0.15 -0.70
N ASP A 140 -8.24 0.93 -0.86
CA ASP A 140 -9.46 0.51 -1.58
C ASP A 140 -9.41 1.26 -2.91
N THR A 141 -8.71 0.67 -3.89
CA THR A 141 -8.27 1.37 -5.10
C THR A 141 -9.44 1.79 -5.99
N ASP A 142 -10.52 1.01 -6.00
CA ASP A 142 -11.71 1.30 -6.80
C ASP A 142 -12.90 1.86 -6.00
N GLY A 143 -12.82 1.88 -4.67
CA GLY A 143 -13.76 2.53 -3.77
C GLY A 143 -15.00 1.70 -3.44
N ASP A 144 -14.93 0.38 -3.56
CA ASP A 144 -16.04 -0.53 -3.31
C ASP A 144 -16.20 -0.92 -1.83
N GLY A 145 -15.22 -0.58 -0.99
CA GLY A 145 -15.20 -0.83 0.45
C GLY A 145 -14.46 -2.11 0.86
N VAL A 146 -13.83 -2.82 -0.07
CA VAL A 146 -12.87 -3.91 0.16
C VAL A 146 -11.46 -3.34 0.01
N ASP A 147 -10.50 -3.84 0.80
CA ASP A 147 -9.11 -3.43 0.62
C ASP A 147 -8.39 -4.30 -0.43
N ASP A 148 -7.45 -3.71 -1.18
CA ASP A 148 -6.75 -4.38 -2.29
C ASP A 148 -6.01 -5.65 -1.82
N ALA A 149 -5.72 -5.78 -0.52
CA ALA A 149 -5.06 -6.91 0.10
C ALA A 149 -6.03 -8.09 0.19
N ASP A 150 -7.23 -7.83 0.70
CA ASP A 150 -8.33 -8.79 0.77
C ASP A 150 -8.81 -9.15 -0.64
N GLU A 151 -8.82 -8.21 -1.59
CA GLU A 151 -9.09 -8.50 -3.01
C GLU A 151 -8.04 -9.41 -3.64
N LEU A 152 -6.75 -9.14 -3.39
CA LEU A 152 -5.67 -10.00 -3.89
C LEU A 152 -5.73 -11.42 -3.27
N ILE A 153 -6.08 -11.51 -1.98
CA ILE A 153 -6.31 -12.78 -1.31
C ILE A 153 -7.57 -13.45 -1.87
N ALA A 154 -8.63 -12.71 -2.18
CA ALA A 154 -9.83 -13.25 -2.81
C ALA A 154 -9.60 -13.68 -4.26
N GLY A 155 -8.65 -13.05 -4.95
CA GLY A 155 -8.40 -13.22 -6.38
C GLY A 155 -9.28 -12.35 -7.27
N THR A 156 -9.70 -11.17 -6.80
CA THR A 156 -10.48 -10.18 -7.55
C THR A 156 -9.62 -9.04 -8.11
N ASP A 157 -10.17 -8.24 -9.03
CA ASP A 157 -9.48 -7.12 -9.68
C ASP A 157 -9.62 -5.80 -8.91
N ILE A 158 -8.51 -5.36 -8.32
CA ILE A 158 -8.36 -4.12 -7.53
C ILE A 158 -8.72 -2.80 -8.26
N ASN A 159 -9.13 -2.85 -9.52
CA ASN A 159 -9.52 -1.69 -10.32
C ASN A 159 -10.95 -1.77 -10.84
N ASP A 160 -11.70 -2.84 -10.54
CA ASP A 160 -13.08 -3.04 -10.95
C ASP A 160 -14.00 -3.15 -9.74
N PRO A 161 -14.74 -2.08 -9.38
CA PRO A 161 -15.55 -2.04 -8.15
C PRO A 161 -16.79 -2.96 -8.19
N LEU A 162 -16.91 -3.78 -9.25
CA LEU A 162 -17.90 -4.83 -9.40
C LEU A 162 -17.32 -6.23 -9.22
N ASP A 163 -16.00 -6.38 -9.21
CA ASP A 163 -15.29 -7.63 -8.99
C ASP A 163 -14.81 -7.68 -7.54
N TYR A 164 -15.69 -8.10 -6.63
CA TYR A 164 -15.35 -8.25 -5.21
C TYR A 164 -15.89 -9.55 -4.65
N PHE A 165 -15.23 -10.05 -3.61
CA PHE A 165 -15.62 -11.31 -2.99
C PHE A 165 -16.92 -11.17 -2.20
N HIS A 166 -17.92 -11.95 -2.58
CA HIS A 166 -19.20 -11.95 -1.90
C HIS A 166 -19.90 -13.31 -2.00
N ILE A 167 -20.89 -13.50 -1.13
CA ILE A 167 -21.83 -14.62 -1.24
C ILE A 167 -22.75 -14.33 -2.43
N SER A 168 -22.59 -15.08 -3.53
CA SER A 168 -23.37 -14.89 -4.75
C SER A 168 -24.82 -15.38 -4.59
N SER A 169 -25.07 -16.34 -3.69
CA SER A 169 -26.43 -16.74 -3.32
C SER A 169 -26.51 -17.36 -1.93
N ALA A 170 -27.62 -17.12 -1.24
CA ALA A 170 -28.00 -17.80 -0.01
C ALA A 170 -29.45 -18.28 -0.13
N SER A 171 -29.65 -19.59 -0.11
CA SER A 171 -30.96 -20.23 -0.28
C SER A 171 -31.37 -20.99 0.98
N ASN A 172 -32.52 -20.63 1.55
CA ASN A 172 -33.04 -21.26 2.76
C ASN A 172 -34.03 -22.38 2.43
N PHE A 173 -33.87 -23.51 3.11
CA PHE A 173 -34.72 -24.68 3.03
C PHE A 173 -35.16 -25.11 4.42
N ALA A 174 -36.16 -26.00 4.50
CA ALA A 174 -36.59 -26.56 5.78
C ALA A 174 -35.48 -27.36 6.49
N SER A 175 -34.50 -27.86 5.72
CA SER A 175 -33.36 -28.66 6.20
C SER A 175 -32.11 -27.83 6.50
N GLY A 176 -32.08 -26.52 6.24
CA GLY A 176 -30.87 -25.71 6.40
C GLY A 176 -30.73 -24.58 5.38
N THR A 177 -29.53 -24.01 5.28
CA THR A 177 -29.18 -22.94 4.33
C THR A 177 -28.05 -23.39 3.41
N ILE A 178 -28.19 -23.15 2.11
CA ILE A 178 -27.12 -23.35 1.13
C ILE A 178 -26.53 -21.99 0.77
N LEU A 179 -25.22 -21.85 0.92
CA LEU A 179 -24.44 -20.69 0.50
C LEU A 179 -23.65 -21.05 -0.77
N SER A 180 -23.60 -20.14 -1.73
CA SER A 180 -22.72 -20.23 -2.90
C SER A 180 -21.94 -18.94 -3.10
N TRP A 181 -20.72 -19.06 -3.64
CA TRP A 181 -19.82 -17.97 -4.02
C TRP A 181 -18.94 -18.41 -5.21
N ASP A 182 -18.32 -17.46 -5.90
CA ASP A 182 -17.41 -17.76 -6.99
C ASP A 182 -16.03 -18.13 -6.42
N ALA A 183 -15.72 -19.42 -6.41
CA ALA A 183 -14.45 -19.91 -5.89
C ALA A 183 -13.31 -19.75 -6.88
N VAL A 184 -12.15 -19.33 -6.37
CA VAL A 184 -10.91 -19.13 -7.09
C VAL A 184 -9.93 -20.25 -6.76
N SER A 185 -9.18 -20.72 -7.76
CA SER A 185 -8.15 -21.75 -7.56
C SER A 185 -7.07 -21.30 -6.59
N ASN A 186 -6.46 -22.25 -5.85
CA ASN A 186 -5.43 -21.98 -4.83
C ASN A 186 -5.93 -21.09 -3.67
N ARG A 187 -7.21 -21.20 -3.34
CA ARG A 187 -7.82 -20.58 -2.16
C ARG A 187 -8.49 -21.62 -1.27
N LEU A 188 -8.53 -21.31 0.00
CA LEU A 188 -9.29 -22.04 1.01
C LEU A 188 -10.37 -21.11 1.59
N TYR A 189 -11.54 -21.69 1.85
CA TYR A 189 -12.69 -20.98 2.38
C TYR A 189 -13.13 -21.56 3.73
N SER A 190 -13.44 -20.67 4.65
CA SER A 190 -14.02 -20.99 5.96
C SER A 190 -15.34 -20.26 6.10
N VAL A 191 -16.35 -20.96 6.61
CA VAL A 191 -17.70 -20.42 6.79
C VAL A 191 -17.98 -20.27 8.26
N TYR A 192 -18.47 -19.10 8.63
CA TYR A 192 -18.84 -18.74 9.98
C TYR A 192 -20.29 -18.28 10.07
N TRP A 193 -20.87 -18.38 11.26
CA TRP A 193 -22.23 -17.92 11.53
C TRP A 193 -22.35 -17.21 12.88
N THR A 194 -23.26 -16.25 12.97
CA THR A 194 -23.70 -15.61 14.22
C THR A 194 -25.20 -15.27 14.19
N ASP A 195 -25.86 -15.21 15.34
CA ASP A 195 -27.22 -14.69 15.46
C ASP A 195 -27.30 -13.16 15.63
N ASP A 196 -26.18 -12.52 15.95
CA ASP A 196 -26.10 -11.08 16.20
C ASP A 196 -24.74 -10.51 15.79
N LEU A 197 -24.74 -9.55 14.87
CA LEU A 197 -23.54 -8.83 14.43
C LEU A 197 -22.92 -7.95 15.53
N ALA A 198 -23.70 -7.52 16.52
CA ALA A 198 -23.26 -6.55 17.53
C ALA A 198 -22.76 -7.18 18.83
N GLY A 199 -23.23 -8.39 19.18
CA GLY A 199 -23.05 -8.98 20.50
C GLY A 199 -22.56 -10.41 20.54
N THR A 200 -22.73 -11.19 19.46
CA THR A 200 -22.34 -12.61 19.43
C THR A 200 -21.16 -12.81 18.48
N PRO A 201 -20.02 -13.36 18.95
CA PRO A 201 -18.92 -13.73 18.06
C PRO A 201 -19.35 -14.78 17.04
N PHE A 202 -18.80 -14.66 15.84
CA PHE A 202 -18.94 -15.67 14.80
C PHE A 202 -18.39 -17.03 15.25
N VAL A 203 -19.16 -18.09 15.03
CA VAL A 203 -18.78 -19.49 15.25
C VAL A 203 -18.39 -20.11 13.91
N GLU A 204 -17.26 -20.81 13.87
CA GLU A 204 -16.82 -21.54 12.69
C GLU A 204 -17.70 -22.77 12.45
N LEU A 205 -18.30 -22.85 11.27
CA LEU A 205 -19.09 -23.99 10.82
C LEU A 205 -18.21 -25.00 10.06
N THR A 206 -17.28 -24.50 9.25
CA THR A 206 -16.32 -25.31 8.49
C THR A 206 -15.09 -24.50 8.10
N ASN A 207 -14.02 -25.19 7.74
CA ASN A 207 -12.74 -24.63 7.31
C ASN A 207 -12.11 -25.53 6.23
N GLY A 208 -11.37 -24.92 5.31
CA GLY A 208 -10.55 -25.62 4.32
C GLY A 208 -11.33 -26.09 3.10
N LEU A 209 -12.48 -25.46 2.80
CA LEU A 209 -13.20 -25.73 1.57
C LEU A 209 -12.41 -25.21 0.36
N THR A 210 -12.40 -25.97 -0.72
CA THR A 210 -11.82 -25.55 -2.01
C THR A 210 -12.88 -25.23 -3.06
N GLU A 211 -14.14 -25.50 -2.76
CA GLU A 211 -15.29 -25.29 -3.64
C GLU A 211 -16.14 -24.12 -3.15
N GLY A 212 -16.86 -23.49 -4.08
CA GLY A 212 -17.69 -22.30 -3.85
C GLY A 212 -19.07 -22.59 -3.28
N ASN A 213 -19.23 -23.62 -2.47
CA ASN A 213 -20.53 -24.01 -1.92
C ASN A 213 -20.43 -24.62 -0.52
N PHE A 214 -21.42 -24.35 0.32
CA PHE A 214 -21.56 -24.96 1.64
C PHE A 214 -23.03 -25.10 2.03
N GLU A 215 -23.40 -26.25 2.60
CA GLU A 215 -24.72 -26.49 3.17
C GLU A 215 -24.64 -26.53 4.70
N ASP A 216 -25.22 -25.53 5.35
CA ASP A 216 -25.46 -25.55 6.79
C ASP A 216 -26.72 -26.37 7.09
N THR A 217 -26.52 -27.63 7.46
CA THR A 217 -27.61 -28.52 7.93
C THR A 217 -27.85 -28.44 9.43
N ALA A 218 -26.92 -27.85 10.19
CA ALA A 218 -27.07 -27.63 11.64
C ALA A 218 -28.03 -26.48 11.93
N GLY A 219 -28.18 -25.55 10.97
CA GLY A 219 -29.12 -24.44 11.02
C GLY A 219 -30.57 -24.74 10.74
N ALA A 220 -30.97 -26.02 10.67
CA ALA A 220 -32.37 -26.47 10.65
C ALA A 220 -33.09 -26.09 11.98
N GLY A 221 -33.34 -24.80 12.19
CA GLY A 221 -33.90 -24.24 13.43
C GLY A 221 -33.51 -22.79 13.73
N TYR A 222 -32.54 -22.20 13.01
CA TYR A 222 -32.23 -20.78 13.14
C TYR A 222 -33.37 -19.94 12.56
N THR A 223 -33.89 -18.99 13.35
CA THR A 223 -34.99 -18.11 12.90
C THR A 223 -34.48 -16.89 12.15
N ASN A 224 -33.26 -16.41 12.45
CA ASN A 224 -32.50 -15.37 11.76
C ASN A 224 -31.01 -15.52 12.13
N GLY A 225 -30.10 -15.11 11.25
CA GLY A 225 -28.66 -15.09 11.51
C GLY A 225 -27.87 -14.51 10.34
N PHE A 226 -26.56 -14.40 10.53
CA PHE A 226 -25.62 -13.82 9.58
C PHE A 226 -24.51 -14.83 9.29
N TYR A 227 -24.12 -14.91 8.03
CA TYR A 227 -22.99 -15.72 7.60
C TYR A 227 -21.83 -14.82 7.19
N MET A 228 -20.62 -15.32 7.41
CA MET A 228 -19.38 -14.72 6.92
C MET A 228 -18.56 -15.81 6.28
N ILE A 229 -17.98 -15.52 5.11
CA ILE A 229 -17.02 -16.39 4.46
C ILE A 229 -15.67 -15.70 4.50
N LYS A 230 -14.66 -16.40 5.02
CA LYS A 230 -13.27 -15.96 4.97
C LYS A 230 -12.55 -16.72 3.86
N VAL A 231 -11.77 -16.00 3.07
CA VAL A 231 -10.89 -16.56 2.04
C VAL A 231 -9.43 -16.40 2.46
N GLU A 232 -8.63 -17.43 2.20
CA GLU A 232 -7.19 -17.43 2.48
C GLU A 232 -6.43 -18.11 1.33
N LEU A 233 -5.13 -17.84 1.21
CA LEU A 233 -4.25 -18.54 0.26
C LEU A 233 -4.11 -20.01 0.65
N ALA A 234 -4.24 -20.92 -0.32
CA ALA A 234 -3.88 -22.32 -0.10
C ALA A 234 -2.35 -22.46 0.09
N PRO A 235 -1.90 -23.35 1.00
CA PRO A 235 -0.48 -23.59 1.26
C PRO A 235 0.27 -24.29 0.12
#